data_AF-A0A3E0W2E7-F1
#
_entry.id   AF-A0A3E0W2E7-F1
#
_cell.length_a   1.000
_cell.length_b   1.000
_cell.length_c   1.000
_cell.angle_alpha   90.00
_cell.angle_beta   90.00
_cell.angle_gamma   90.00
#
_symmetry.space_group_name_H-M   'P 1'
#
loop_
_entity.id
_entity.type
_entity.pdbx_description
1 polymer ?
#
loop_
_entity_poly.entity_id
_entity_poly.type
_entity_poly.pdbx_seq_one_letter_code
_entity_poly.pdbx_strand_id
1 'polypeptide(L)' 'MAENGEQSEPIMAGSNDATNEQKIDGILAQTRQDHAGQSLVIVQNNLRERFEQAAVEVDDITLARLAHDISDS' A
#
# COMPACT_ATOMS: atom_id res chain seq x y z
N MET A 1 30.64 -31.27 -3.78
CA MET A 1 29.69 -31.21 -2.66
C MET A 1 29.23 -29.77 -2.60
N ALA A 2 27.97 -29.49 -2.97
CA ALA A 2 27.44 -28.14 -3.05
C ALA A 2 26.93 -27.73 -1.66
N GLU A 3 27.46 -26.63 -1.17
CA GLU A 3 27.16 -26.03 0.12
C GLU A 3 25.79 -25.37 0.00
N ASN A 4 24.82 -25.86 0.77
CA ASN A 4 23.47 -25.33 0.84
C ASN A 4 23.55 -23.88 1.34
N GLY A 5 23.06 -22.94 0.53
CA GLY A 5 22.83 -21.58 0.99
C GLY A 5 21.90 -21.60 2.19
N GLU A 6 22.44 -21.31 3.36
CA GLU A 6 21.68 -21.11 4.59
C GLU A 6 20.69 -19.96 4.35
N GLN A 7 19.42 -20.33 4.21
CA GLN A 7 18.34 -19.37 4.24
C GLN A 7 18.05 -19.04 5.72
N SER A 8 18.52 -17.89 6.17
CA SER A 8 18.41 -17.45 7.58
C SER A 8 17.12 -16.70 7.91
N GLU A 9 16.15 -16.65 6.99
CA GLU A 9 14.85 -16.02 7.21
C GLU A 9 13.71 -16.94 6.76
N PRO A 10 12.52 -16.84 7.36
CA PRO A 10 11.44 -17.75 7.04
C PRO A 10 11.08 -17.63 5.55
N ILE A 11 11.08 -18.74 4.81
CA ILE A 11 10.19 -18.85 3.65
C ILE A 11 8.81 -18.60 4.23
N MET A 12 8.16 -17.48 3.86
CA MET A 12 6.75 -17.28 4.17
C MET A 12 5.99 -18.45 3.55
N ALA A 13 5.74 -19.47 4.36
CA ALA A 13 4.94 -20.61 4.03
C ALA A 13 3.51 -20.12 3.83
N GLY A 14 3.14 -19.88 2.57
CA GLY A 14 1.76 -19.87 2.08
C GLY A 14 0.72 -19.15 2.95
N SER A 15 0.93 -17.88 3.27
CA SER A 15 -0.19 -17.03 3.65
C SER A 15 -0.79 -16.44 2.39
N ASN A 16 -2.09 -16.65 2.15
CA ASN A 16 -2.82 -15.95 1.09
C ASN A 16 -2.97 -14.44 1.36
N ASP A 17 -2.43 -13.94 2.47
CA ASP A 17 -2.42 -12.52 2.81
C ASP A 17 -1.17 -11.83 2.26
N ALA A 18 -1.39 -10.79 1.45
CA ALA A 18 -0.35 -9.85 1.07
C ALA A 18 0.23 -9.15 2.30
N THR A 19 1.53 -8.88 2.29
CA THR A 19 2.19 -8.03 3.30
C THR A 19 1.57 -6.63 3.31
N ASN A 20 1.68 -5.90 4.42
CA ASN A 20 1.18 -4.53 4.50
C ASN A 20 1.77 -3.62 3.42
N GLU A 21 3.06 -3.78 3.09
CA GLU A 21 3.72 -3.05 2.00
C GLU A 21 3.06 -3.34 0.65
N GLN A 22 2.82 -4.61 0.32
CA GLN A 22 2.15 -5.00 -0.93
C GLN A 22 0.70 -4.48 -1.00
N LYS A 23 -0.01 -4.45 0.14
CA LYS A 23 -1.35 -3.84 0.21
C LYS A 23 -1.31 -2.35 -0.05
N ILE A 24 -0.34 -1.64 0.53
CA ILE A 24 -0.15 -0.20 0.32
C ILE A 24 0.11 0.10 -1.15
N ASP A 25 1.09 -0.59 -1.75
CA ASP A 25 1.42 -0.40 -3.16
C ASP A 25 0.23 -0.66 -4.09
N GLY A 26 -0.53 -1.73 -3.80
CA GLY A 26 -1.74 -2.05 -4.55
C GLY A 26 -2.83 -0.99 -4.43
N ILE A 27 -3.09 -0.49 -3.22
CA ILE A 27 -4.05 0.59 -2.98
C ILE A 27 -3.62 1.86 -3.71
N LEU A 28 -2.35 2.27 -3.59
CA LEU A 28 -1.85 3.48 -4.23
C LEU A 28 -1.92 3.41 -5.76
N ALA A 29 -1.58 2.26 -6.35
CA ALA A 29 -1.67 2.03 -7.78
C ALA A 29 -3.12 2.14 -8.28
N GLN A 30 -4.07 1.52 -7.57
CA GLN A 30 -5.50 1.57 -7.92
C GLN A 30 -6.08 2.98 -7.75
N THR A 31 -5.83 3.63 -6.62
CA THR A 31 -6.33 4.99 -6.37
C THR A 31 -5.74 5.98 -7.38
N ARG A 32 -4.48 5.83 -7.79
CA ARG A 32 -3.90 6.67 -8.85
C ARG A 32 -4.62 6.47 -10.19
N GLN A 33 -4.96 5.24 -10.55
CA GLN A 33 -5.69 4.98 -11.80
C GLN A 33 -7.11 5.56 -11.78
N ASP A 34 -7.80 5.47 -10.64
CA ASP A 34 -9.20 5.85 -10.52
C ASP A 34 -9.41 7.35 -10.21
N HIS A 35 -8.44 7.98 -9.52
CA HIS A 35 -8.60 9.30 -8.90
C HIS A 35 -7.46 10.30 -9.18
N ALA A 36 -6.49 9.99 -10.06
CA ALA A 36 -5.51 11.00 -10.49
C ALA A 36 -6.18 12.26 -11.07
N GLY A 37 -5.60 13.43 -10.77
CA GLY A 37 -6.15 14.74 -11.15
C GLY A 37 -7.47 15.13 -10.46
N GLN A 38 -8.01 14.32 -9.55
CA GLN A 38 -9.15 14.70 -8.72
C GLN A 38 -8.71 15.57 -7.54
N SER A 39 -9.67 16.17 -6.84
CA SER A 39 -9.36 17.03 -5.70
C SER A 39 -8.73 16.23 -4.55
N LEU A 40 -7.78 16.86 -3.87
CA LEU A 40 -7.06 16.28 -2.73
C LEU A 40 -7.99 15.65 -1.69
N VAL A 41 -9.13 16.28 -1.40
CA VAL A 41 -10.12 15.79 -0.42
C VAL A 41 -10.73 14.46 -0.87
N ILE A 42 -11.03 14.31 -2.16
CA ILE A 42 -11.60 13.06 -2.70
C ILE A 42 -10.56 11.94 -2.61
N VAL A 43 -9.32 12.21 -3.04
CA VAL A 43 -8.24 11.23 -3.01
C VAL A 43 -7.93 10.80 -1.57
N GLN A 44 -7.85 11.75 -0.64
CA GLN A 44 -7.54 11.47 0.76
C GLN A 44 -8.62 10.62 1.45
N ASN A 45 -9.89 10.91 1.20
CA ASN A 45 -11.00 10.13 1.75
C ASN A 45 -11.00 8.70 1.18
N ASN A 46 -10.76 8.55 -0.13
CA ASN A 46 -10.64 7.23 -0.75
C ASN A 46 -9.49 6.42 -0.14
N LEU A 47 -8.31 7.00 -0.01
CA LEU A 47 -7.16 6.32 0.60
C LEU A 47 -7.45 5.88 2.04
N ARG A 48 -8.08 6.73 2.85
CA ARG A 48 -8.45 6.38 4.24
C ARG A 48 -9.35 5.14 4.27
N GLU A 49 -10.43 5.15 3.49
CA GLU A 49 -11.36 4.03 3.42
C GLU A 49 -10.67 2.74 2.94
N ARG A 50 -9.77 2.83 1.95
CA ARG A 50 -9.04 1.67 1.42
C ARG A 50 -8.05 1.10 2.42
N PHE A 51 -7.31 1.93 3.14
CA PHE A 51 -6.40 1.48 4.18
C PHE A 51 -7.14 0.82 5.36
N GLU A 52 -8.26 1.40 5.79
CA GLU A 52 -9.14 0.79 6.81
C GLU A 52 -9.68 -0.57 6.35
N GLN A 53 -10.19 -0.69 5.12
CA GLN A 53 -10.67 -1.96 4.55
C GLN A 53 -9.58 -3.03 4.46
N ALA A 54 -8.34 -2.63 4.21
CA ALA A 54 -7.20 -3.54 4.11
C ALA A 54 -6.54 -3.87 5.46
N ALA A 55 -7.05 -3.29 6.55
CA ALA A 55 -6.46 -3.32 7.89
C ALA A 55 -4.99 -2.86 7.89
N VAL A 56 -4.71 -1.79 7.14
CA VAL A 56 -3.39 -1.15 7.07
C VAL A 56 -3.45 0.14 7.88
N GLU A 57 -2.61 0.23 8.91
CA GLU A 57 -2.45 1.45 9.68
C GLU A 57 -1.53 2.42 8.95
N VAL A 58 -2.02 3.64 8.74
CA VAL A 58 -1.26 4.76 8.16
C VAL A 58 -1.58 6.01 8.97
N ASP A 59 -0.57 6.79 9.30
CA ASP A 59 -0.76 8.04 10.01
C ASP A 59 -1.29 9.15 9.09
N ASP A 60 -1.97 10.15 9.65
CA ASP A 60 -2.61 11.21 8.87
C ASP A 60 -1.62 12.05 8.05
N ILE A 61 -0.35 12.19 8.48
CA ILE A 61 0.67 12.94 7.75
C ILE A 61 1.06 12.17 6.49
N THR A 62 1.31 10.86 6.63
CA THR A 62 1.61 9.97 5.50
C THR A 62 0.42 9.91 4.54
N LEU A 63 -0.80 9.75 5.05
CA LEU A 63 -2.01 9.75 4.24
C LEU A 63 -2.16 11.03 3.41
N ALA A 64 -1.96 12.19 4.03
CA ALA A 64 -2.05 13.49 3.36
C ALA A 64 -1.00 13.63 2.25
N ARG A 65 0.24 13.17 2.48
CA ARG A 65 1.30 13.18 1.46
C ARG A 65 0.95 12.30 0.27
N LEU A 66 0.52 11.06 0.52
CA LEU A 66 0.13 10.12 -0.53
C LEU A 66 -1.05 10.65 -1.37
N ALA A 67 -2.02 11.28 -0.71
CA ALA A 67 -3.16 11.89 -1.40
C ALA A 67 -2.73 13.08 -2.29
N HIS A 68 -1.78 13.90 -1.81
CA HIS A 68 -1.23 15.02 -2.57
C HIS A 68 -0.49 14.53 -3.82
N ASP A 69 0.36 13.51 -3.67
CA ASP A 69 1.12 12.94 -4.79
C ASP A 69 0.20 12.40 -5.89
N ILE A 70 -0.93 11.80 -5.52
CA ILE A 70 -1.92 11.28 -6.49
C ILE A 70 -2.77 12.40 -7.08
N SER A 71 -3.19 13.39 -6.29
CA SER A 71 -4.01 14.52 -6.75
C SER A 71 -3.27 15.39 -7.77
N ASP A 72 -1.95 15.54 -7.62
CA ASP A 72 -1.08 16.32 -8.50
C ASP A 72 -0.53 15.54 -9.71
N SER A 73 -0.83 14.24 -9.81
CA SER A 73 -0.47 13.38 -10.95
C SER A 73 -1.40 13.60 -12.15
#